data_AF-B7PB57-F1
#
_entry.id   AF-B7PB57-F1
#
_cell.length_a   1.000
_cell.length_b   1.000
_cell.length_c   1.000
_cell.angle_alpha   90.00
_cell.angle_beta   90.00
_cell.angle_gamma   90.00
#
_symmetry.space_group_name_H-M   'P 1'
#
loop_
_entity.id
_entity.type
_entity.pdbx_description
1 polymer ?
#
loop_
_entity_poly.entity_id
_entity_poly.type
_entity_poly.pdbx_seq_one_letter_code
_entity_poly.pdbx_strand_id
1 'polypeptide(L)'
;MAMVFVETLDKCFENVCELDLIFHMDKVHYILNELVMGGMVLETNMTEIITRIEDQSKIEKQEVCEMPLGLRVAPVQTLYRST
;
A
#
# COMPACT_ATOMS: atom_id res chain seq x y z
N MET A 1 6.99 -1.58 -16.31
CA MET A 1 7.01 -1.49 -14.83
C MET A 1 6.61 -0.11 -14.35
N ALA A 2 7.42 0.94 -14.58
CA ALA A 2 7.09 2.30 -14.11
C ALA A 2 5.73 2.83 -14.60
N MET A 3 5.37 2.63 -15.87
CA MET A 3 4.05 3.03 -16.40
C MET A 3 2.90 2.34 -15.64
N VAL A 4 2.93 1.00 -15.56
CA VAL A 4 1.87 0.21 -14.88
C VAL A 4 1.74 0.62 -13.43
N PHE A 5 2.85 0.91 -12.75
CA PHE A 5 2.83 1.41 -11.37
C PHE A 5 2.13 2.76 -11.25
N VAL A 6 2.46 3.73 -12.10
CA VAL A 6 1.84 5.06 -12.09
C VAL A 6 0.35 4.99 -12.45
N GLU A 7 -0.03 4.19 -13.45
CA GLU A 7 -1.43 4.00 -13.82
C GLU A 7 -2.24 3.30 -12.72
N THR A 8 -1.63 2.34 -12.01
CA THR A 8 -2.29 1.67 -10.87
C THR A 8 -2.51 2.65 -9.72
N LEU A 9 -1.51 3.49 -9.41
CA LEU A 9 -1.63 4.54 -8.40
C LEU A 9 -2.73 5.54 -8.74
N ASP A 10 -2.76 6.03 -9.98
CA ASP A 10 -3.76 7.00 -10.42
C ASP A 10 -5.20 6.46 -10.31
N LYS A 11 -5.40 5.18 -10.62
CA LYS A 11 -6.69 4.49 -10.44
C LYS A 11 -7.04 4.25 -8.97
N CYS A 12 -6.07 3.90 -8.13
CA CYS A 12 -6.31 3.64 -6.71
C CYS A 12 -6.69 4.90 -5.92
N PHE A 13 -6.24 6.07 -6.35
CA PHE A 13 -6.45 7.35 -5.66
C PHE A 13 -7.41 8.32 -6.39
N GLU A 14 -8.03 7.91 -7.51
CA GLU A 14 -8.95 8.74 -8.31
C GLU A 14 -8.41 10.15 -8.59
N ASN A 15 -7.29 10.22 -9.34
CA ASN A 15 -6.45 11.40 -9.59
C ASN A 15 -5.47 11.67 -8.43
N VAL A 16 -4.41 10.88 -8.41
CA VAL A 16 -3.41 10.93 -7.34
C VAL A 16 -2.72 12.29 -7.25
N CYS A 17 -2.66 12.87 -6.06
CA CYS A 17 -1.83 14.03 -5.77
C CYS A 17 -0.56 13.63 -4.99
N GLU A 18 0.49 14.45 -5.06
CA GLU A 18 1.74 14.24 -4.31
C GLU A 18 1.50 14.10 -2.79
N LEU A 19 0.50 14.79 -2.25
CA LEU A 19 0.12 14.71 -0.85
C LEU A 19 -0.43 13.32 -0.50
N ASP A 20 -1.20 12.69 -1.40
CA ASP A 20 -1.76 11.36 -1.18
C ASP A 20 -0.66 10.30 -1.13
N LEU A 21 0.37 10.46 -1.97
CA LEU A 21 1.56 9.62 -1.92
C LEU A 21 2.27 9.72 -0.58
N ILE A 22 2.35 10.92 0.01
CA ILE A 22 3.02 11.14 1.30
C ILE A 22 2.17 10.64 2.47
N PHE A 23 0.85 10.88 2.43
CA PHE A 23 -0.07 10.50 3.51
C PHE A 23 -0.45 9.02 3.51
N HIS A 24 -0.40 8.35 2.35
CA HIS A 24 -0.78 6.95 2.18
C HIS A 24 0.37 6.08 1.63
N MET A 25 1.60 6.34 2.09
CA MET A 25 2.79 5.55 1.73
C MET A 25 2.61 4.05 1.96
N ASP A 26 1.85 3.64 2.98
CA ASP A 26 1.59 2.22 3.27
C ASP A 26 0.87 1.54 2.08
N LYS A 27 -0.17 2.17 1.53
CA LYS A 27 -0.89 1.69 0.34
C LYS A 27 0.03 1.62 -0.89
N VAL A 28 0.88 2.63 -1.08
CA VAL A 28 1.84 2.67 -2.19
C VAL A 28 2.84 1.51 -2.09
N HIS A 29 3.28 1.21 -0.87
CA HIS A 29 4.19 0.08 -0.61
C HIS A 29 3.52 -1.26 -0.92
N TYR A 30 2.24 -1.44 -0.59
CA TYR A 30 1.48 -2.64 -0.96
C TYR A 30 1.33 -2.79 -2.47
N ILE A 31 0.99 -1.71 -3.18
CA ILE A 31 0.92 -1.71 -4.65
C ILE A 31 2.27 -2.13 -5.24
N LEU A 32 3.37 -1.58 -4.73
CA LEU A 32 4.72 -1.91 -5.20
C LEU A 32 5.03 -3.39 -4.97
N ASN A 33 4.65 -3.94 -3.81
CA ASN A 33 4.91 -5.33 -3.45
C ASN A 33 4.16 -6.32 -4.35
N GLU A 34 2.91 -6.01 -4.75
CA GLU A 34 2.18 -6.84 -5.72
C GLU A 34 2.74 -6.74 -7.13
N LEU A 35 3.37 -5.63 -7.48
CA LEU A 35 3.99 -5.43 -8.80
C LEU A 35 5.37 -6.10 -8.88
N VAL A 36 6.19 -5.97 -7.84
CA VAL A 36 7.57 -6.45 -7.82
C VAL A 36 8.03 -6.80 -6.40
N MET A 37 8.60 -7.99 -6.23
CA MET A 37 9.37 -8.34 -5.02
C MET A 37 10.69 -8.98 -5.40
N GLY A 38 11.74 -8.64 -4.66
CA GLY A 38 13.07 -9.25 -4.85
C GLY A 38 13.65 -9.05 -6.26
N GLY A 39 13.21 -8.02 -6.98
CA GLY A 39 13.61 -7.75 -8.37
C GLY A 39 12.88 -8.59 -9.43
N MET A 40 11.88 -9.39 -9.05
CA MET A 40 11.02 -10.15 -9.96
C MET A 40 9.66 -9.49 -10.10
N VAL A 41 9.16 -9.42 -11.32
CA VAL A 41 7.79 -8.96 -11.60
C VAL A 41 6.82 -10.04 -11.16
N LEU A 42 5.89 -9.69 -10.28
CA LEU A 42 4.85 -10.57 -9.78
C LEU A 42 3.59 -10.43 -10.62
N GLU A 43 2.99 -9.24 -10.56
CA GLU A 43 1.74 -8.97 -11.26
C GLU A 43 1.82 -7.74 -12.16
N THR A 44 1.16 -7.82 -13.32
CA THR A 44 1.13 -6.72 -14.30
C THR A 44 -0.29 -6.28 -14.65
N ASN A 45 -1.29 -7.04 -14.21
CA ASN A 45 -2.69 -6.73 -14.42
C ASN A 45 -3.21 -5.77 -13.34
N MET A 46 -3.50 -4.53 -13.71
CA MET A 46 -4.00 -3.51 -12.77
C MET A 46 -5.27 -3.96 -12.02
N THR A 47 -6.20 -4.63 -12.69
CA THR A 47 -7.46 -5.05 -12.08
C THR A 47 -7.22 -6.08 -10.98
N GLU A 48 -6.28 -7.00 -11.22
CA GLU A 48 -5.90 -8.00 -10.23
C GLU A 48 -5.17 -7.35 -9.05
N ILE A 49 -4.21 -6.47 -9.32
CA ILE A 49 -3.48 -5.71 -8.29
C ILE A 49 -4.46 -4.95 -7.38
N ILE A 50 -5.40 -4.18 -7.95
CA ILE A 50 -6.40 -3.42 -7.18
C ILE A 50 -7.25 -4.34 -6.31
N THR A 51 -7.73 -5.46 -6.86
CA THR A 51 -8.54 -6.44 -6.10
C THR A 51 -7.76 -7.01 -4.91
N ARG A 52 -6.48 -7.37 -5.11
CA ARG A 52 -5.62 -7.90 -4.03
C ARG A 52 -5.39 -6.88 -2.92
N ILE A 53 -5.15 -5.61 -3.28
CA ILE A 53 -4.96 -4.53 -2.30
C ILE A 53 -6.23 -4.27 -1.49
N GLU A 54 -7.40 -4.31 -2.14
CA GLU A 54 -8.68 -4.15 -1.44
C GLU A 54 -8.94 -5.30 -0.47
N ASP A 55 -8.60 -6.52 -0.85
CA ASP A 55 -8.73 -7.69 0.02
C ASP A 55 -7.74 -7.65 1.19
N GLN A 56 -6.48 -7.25 0.96
CA GLN A 56 -5.52 -6.98 2.04
C GLN A 56 -6.02 -5.89 2.98
N SER A 57 -6.56 -4.78 2.45
CA SER A 57 -7.12 -3.69 3.26
C SER A 57 -8.31 -4.13 4.13
N LYS A 58 -9.04 -5.19 3.75
CA LYS A 58 -10.12 -5.78 4.56
C LYS A 58 -9.57 -6.70 5.65
N ILE A 59 -8.53 -7.47 5.35
CA ILE A 59 -7.87 -8.38 6.29
C ILE A 59 -7.15 -7.59 7.38
N GLU A 60 -6.38 -6.56 7.02
CA GLU A 60 -5.68 -5.71 8.00
C GLU A 60 -6.65 -5.06 9.01
N LYS A 61 -7.87 -4.71 8.57
CA LYS A 61 -8.91 -4.19 9.47
C LYS A 61 -9.48 -5.24 10.42
N GLN A 62 -9.38 -6.53 10.09
CA GLN A 62 -9.82 -7.65 10.93
C GLN A 62 -8.71 -8.14 11.87
N GLU A 63 -7.44 -8.05 11.45
CA GLU A 63 -6.27 -8.47 12.25
C GLU A 63 -5.99 -7.56 13.46
N VAL A 64 -6.62 -6.39 13.55
CA VAL A 64 -6.56 -5.53 14.76
C VAL A 64 -7.24 -6.19 15.97
N CYS A 65 -8.13 -7.17 15.78
CA CYS A 65 -8.81 -7.85 16.89
C CYS A 65 -8.08 -9.10 17.41
N GLU A 66 -7.23 -9.76 16.64
CA GLU A 66 -6.52 -10.97 17.08
C GLU A 66 -5.10 -11.03 16.49
N MET A 67 -4.08 -10.62 17.27
CA MET A 67 -2.89 -11.44 17.61
C MET A 67 -1.88 -10.64 18.46
N PRO A 68 -1.30 -11.25 19.52
CA PRO A 68 -0.25 -10.64 20.33
C PRO A 68 1.13 -11.06 19.79
N LEU A 69 1.89 -10.18 19.15
CA LEU A 69 3.38 -10.17 19.14
C LEU A 69 3.95 -9.08 18.21
N GLY A 70 4.36 -7.95 18.79
CA GLY A 70 5.76 -7.57 18.69
C GLY A 70 6.32 -6.86 17.45
N LEU A 71 5.54 -6.28 16.53
CA LEU A 71 6.11 -5.26 15.63
C LEU A 71 5.14 -4.10 15.39
N ARG A 72 5.17 -3.15 16.33
CA ARG A 72 4.55 -1.84 16.18
C ARG A 72 5.37 -1.07 15.13
N VAL A 73 5.01 -1.18 13.84
CA VAL A 73 5.35 -0.12 12.89
C VAL A 73 4.48 1.06 13.29
N ALA A 74 5.06 2.01 14.02
CA ALA A 74 4.32 3.22 14.35
C ALA A 74 3.92 3.89 13.03
N PRO A 75 2.64 4.30 12.84
CA PRO A 75 2.29 5.09 11.68
C PRO A 75 3.19 6.32 11.67
N VAL A 76 3.73 6.68 10.50
CA VAL A 76 4.70 7.79 10.31
C VAL A 76 4.23 9.09 10.99
N GLN A 77 2.91 9.29 11.12
CA GLN A 77 2.28 10.39 11.84
C GLN A 77 2.63 10.47 13.35
N THR A 78 2.98 9.36 14.00
CA THR A 78 3.41 9.36 15.42
C THR A 78 4.79 9.99 15.57
N LEU A 79 5.66 9.86 14.56
CA LEU A 79 7.01 10.43 14.59
C LEU A 79 7.00 11.96 14.38
N TYR A 80 6.02 12.48 13.63
CA TYR A 80 5.89 13.93 13.36
C TYR A 80 5.31 14.74 14.53
N ARG A 81 4.68 14.09 15.52
CA ARG A 81 4.09 14.79 16.70
C ARG A 81 5.06 14.94 17.88
N SER A 82 6.32 14.52 17.73
CA SER A 82 7.36 14.62 18.78
C SER A 82 8.48 15.63 18.45
N THR A 83 8.28 16.51 17.48
CA THR A 83 9.10 17.71 17.29
C THR A 83 8.17 18.92 17.26
#